data_AF-A0A852JQF1-F1
#
_entry.id   AF-A0A852JQF1-F1
#
_cell.length_a   1.000
_cell.length_b   1.000
_cell.length_c   1.000
_cell.angle_alpha   90.00
_cell.angle_beta   90.00
_cell.angle_gamma   90.00
#
_symmetry.space_group_name_H-M   'P 1'
#
loop_
_entity.id
_entity.type
_entity.pdbx_description
1 polymer ?
#
loop_
_entity_poly.entity_id
_entity_poly.type
_entity_poly.pdbx_seq_one_letter_code
_entity_poly.pdbx_strand_id
1 'polypeptide(L)' 'FGVLLWEIATYGMSPYPGIDLSQVYDLLEKGYRMEQPEGCPPKVYELMRACEYLL' A
#
# COMPACT_ATOMS: atom_id res chain seq x y z
N PHE A 1 -1.49 3.61 -8.38
CA PHE A 1 -2.08 4.77 -7.69
C PHE A 1 -2.28 4.52 -6.20
N GLY A 2 -2.64 3.30 -5.78
CA GLY A 2 -2.75 2.97 -4.34
C GLY A 2 -1.47 3.22 -3.55
N VAL A 3 -0.30 2.85 -4.10
CA VAL A 3 1.00 3.14 -3.47
C VAL A 3 1.19 4.64 -3.17
N LEU A 4 0.90 5.51 -4.14
CA LEU A 4 0.97 6.96 -3.95
C LEU A 4 -0.02 7.46 -2.88
N LEU A 5 -1.25 6.92 -2.88
CA LEU A 5 -2.23 7.26 -1.84
C LEU A 5 -1.73 6.84 -0.45
N TRP A 6 -1.04 5.69 -0.34
CA TRP A 6 -0.44 5.22 0.90
C TRP A 6 0.69 6.12 1.36
N GLU A 7 1.57 6.55 0.44
CA GLU A 7 2.63 7.52 0.73
C GLU A 7 2.05 8.84 1.25
N ILE A 8 0.99 9.37 0.63
CA ILE A 8 0.33 10.60 1.09
C ILE A 8 -0.28 10.40 2.48
N ALA A 9 -0.99 9.29 2.70
CA ALA A 9 -1.65 8.97 3.97
C ALA A 9 -0.66 8.73 5.12
N THR A 10 0.58 8.38 4.82
CA THR A 10 1.66 8.18 5.79
C THR A 10 2.62 9.37 5.89
N TYR A 11 2.27 10.51 5.29
CA TYR A 11 3.11 11.72 5.28
C TYR A 11 4.48 11.51 4.61
N GLY A 12 4.54 10.66 3.59
CA GLY A 12 5.71 10.41 2.75
C GLY A 12 6.63 9.30 3.24
N MET A 13 6.11 8.33 4.01
CA MET A 13 6.91 7.14 4.36
C MET A 13 7.23 6.31 3.11
N SER A 14 8.35 5.59 3.17
CA SER A 14 8.70 4.62 2.13
C SER A 14 7.64 3.52 2.06
N PRO A 15 7.09 3.22 0.87
CA PRO A 15 6.15 2.13 0.71
C PRO A 15 6.82 0.80 1.05
N TYR A 16 6.04 -0.16 1.57
CA TYR A 16 6.53 -1.48 2.02
C TYR A 16 7.71 -1.38 3.01
N PRO A 17 7.56 -0.67 4.15
CA PRO A 17 8.66 -0.46 5.07
C PRO A 17 9.20 -1.79 5.61
N GLY A 18 10.52 -1.98 5.54
CA GLY A 18 11.21 -3.18 6.00
C GLY A 18 11.18 -4.37 5.02
N ILE A 19 10.58 -4.20 3.84
CA ILE A 19 10.61 -5.19 2.76
C ILE A 19 11.61 -4.74 1.70
N ASP A 20 12.48 -5.66 1.26
CA ASP A 20 13.39 -5.39 0.16
C ASP A 20 12.60 -5.29 -1.17
N LEU A 21 12.93 -4.30 -2.01
CA LEU A 21 12.22 -4.05 -3.26
C LEU A 21 12.18 -5.27 -4.20
N SER A 22 13.20 -6.15 -4.13
CA SER A 22 13.21 -7.40 -4.91
C SER A 22 12.14 -8.40 -4.46
N GLN A 23 11.69 -8.33 -3.21
CA GLN A 23 10.69 -9.26 -2.63
C GLN A 23 9.26 -8.74 -2.76
N VAL A 24 9.07 -7.46 -3.06
CA VAL A 24 7.74 -6.83 -3.16
C VAL A 24 6.88 -7.55 -4.19
N TYR A 25 7.44 -7.91 -5.34
CA TYR A 25 6.70 -8.63 -6.39
C TYR A 25 6.17 -9.99 -5.90
N ASP A 26 7.02 -10.81 -5.29
CA ASP A 26 6.63 -12.13 -4.78
C ASP A 26 5.55 -12.03 -3.67
N LEU A 27 5.62 -10.98 -2.85
CA LEU A 27 4.63 -10.71 -1.82
C LEU A 27 3.29 -10.26 -2.42
N LEU A 28 3.33 -9.41 -3.46
CA LEU A 28 2.14 -8.98 -4.18
C LEU A 28 1.43 -10.17 -4.84
N GLU A 29 2.16 -11.10 -5.45
CA GLU A 29 1.59 -12.36 -6.01
C GLU A 29 0.95 -13.23 -4.94
N LYS A 30 1.51 -13.25 -3.72
CA LYS A 30 0.95 -13.97 -2.56
C LYS A 30 -0.25 -13.26 -1.93
N GLY A 31 -0.66 -12.11 -2.47
CA GLY A 31 -1.80 -11.33 -1.98
C GLY A 31 -1.46 -10.39 -0.82
N TYR A 32 -0.18 -10.23 -0.47
CA TYR A 32 0.22 -9.19 0.48
C TYR A 32 -0.07 -7.81 -0.11
N ARG A 33 -0.51 -6.90 0.74
CA ARG A 33 -0.81 -5.50 0.40
C ARG A 33 -0.52 -4.67 1.65
N MET A 34 -0.28 -3.38 1.48
CA MET A 34 0.04 -2.51 2.61
C MET A 34 -1.15 -2.39 3.56
N GLU A 35 -0.85 -2.35 4.85
CA GLU A 35 -1.83 -2.12 5.91
C GLU A 35 -2.38 -0.69 5.85
N GLN A 36 -3.56 -0.50 6.44
CA GLN A 36 -4.17 0.82 6.56
C GLN A 36 -3.29 1.74 7.42
N PRO A 37 -2.87 2.92 6.91
CA PRO A 37 -2.12 3.89 7.71
C PRO A 37 -2.92 4.38 8.92
N GLU A 38 -2.22 4.69 10.00
CA GLU A 38 -2.84 5.27 11.21
C GLU A 38 -3.53 6.60 10.87
N GLY A 39 -4.78 6.76 11.31
CA GLY A 39 -5.57 7.97 11.02
C GLY A 39 -6.13 8.06 9.60
N CYS A 40 -5.83 7.11 8.72
CA CYS A 40 -6.42 7.08 7.37
C CYS A 40 -7.91 6.69 7.45
N PRO A 41 -8.84 7.47 6.86
CA PRO A 41 -10.26 7.12 6.86
C PRO A 41 -10.52 5.81 6.10
N PRO A 42 -11.44 4.93 6.57
CA PRO A 42 -11.72 3.64 5.91
C PRO A 42 -12.04 3.74 4.41
N LYS A 43 -12.84 4.73 4.00
CA LYS A 43 -13.16 4.97 2.57
C LYS A 43 -11.93 5.27 1.71
N VAL A 44 -10.92 5.95 2.27
CA VAL A 44 -9.68 6.26 1.56
C VAL A 44 -8.85 4.99 1.41
N TYR A 45 -8.80 4.16 2.45
CA TYR A 45 -8.12 2.86 2.39
C TYR A 45 -8.83 1.90 1.41
N GLU A 46 -10.16 1.86 1.37
CA GLU A 46 -10.91 1.11 0.36
C GLU A 46 -10.55 1.53 -1.07
N LEU A 47 -10.45 2.84 -1.32
CA LEU A 47 -10.02 3.38 -2.62
C LEU A 47 -8.57 3.00 -2.94
N MET A 48 -7.68 3.11 -1.96
CA MET A 48 -6.27 2.73 -2.07
C MET A 48 -6.15 1.27 -2.49
N ARG A 49 -6.88 0.38 -1.81
CA ARG A 49 -6.94 -1.05 -2.10
C ARG A 49 -7.53 -1.32 -3.49
N ALA A 50 -8.63 -0.67 -3.86
CA ALA A 50 -9.21 -0.80 -5.20
C ALA A 50 -8.21 -0.47 -6.32
N CYS A 51 -7.29 0.46 -6.07
CA CYS A 51 -6.22 0.82 -6.99
C CYS A 51 -5.01 -0.15 -7.00
N GLU A 52 -4.91 -1.06 -6.03
CA GLU A 52 -3.83 -2.07 -5.88
C GLU A 52 -4.24 -3.48 -6.34
N TYR A 53 -5.53 -3.69 -6.63
CA TYR A 53 -6.06 -4.97 -7.15
C TYR A 53 -5.98 -5.07 -8.68
N LEU A 54 -5.43 -4.06 -9.37
CA LEU A 54 -5.32 -4.05 -10.83
C LEU A 54 -3.97 -4.57 -11.37
N LEU A 55 -3.16 -5.20 -10.50
CA LEU A 55 -1.92 -5.91 -10.81
C LEU A 55 -2.03 -7.35 -10.33
#